data_AF-A4IMX7-F1
#
_entry.id   AF-A4IMX7-F1
#
_cell.length_a   1.000
_cell.length_b   1.000
_cell.length_c   1.000
_cell.angle_alpha   90.00
_cell.angle_beta   90.00
_cell.angle_gamma   90.00
#
_symmetry.space_group_name_H-M   'P 1'
#
loop_
_entity.id
_entity.type
_entity.pdbx_description
1 polymer ?
#
loop_
_entity_poly.entity_id
_entity_poly.type
_entity_poly.pdbx_seq_one_letter_code
_entity_poly.pdbx_strand_id
1 'polypeptide(L)' 'MTENKQALEIAGRQYAPSDYKSDSFLGAALAETHEQVSDAYMEGTVEAAVDQENGPDIPLSGQSKAPKDAENAKE' A
#
# COMPACT_ATOMS: atom_id res chain seq x y z
N MET A 1 36.43 12.72 -0.38
CA MET A 1 36.04 11.87 0.77
C MET A 1 34.57 12.09 1.20
N THR A 2 33.70 12.66 0.36
CA THR A 2 32.33 13.03 0.75
C THR A 2 31.31 11.93 0.43
N GLU A 3 31.52 11.17 -0.65
CA GLU A 3 30.61 10.11 -1.12
C GLU A 3 30.38 9.00 -0.10
N ASN A 4 31.41 8.64 0.67
CA ASN A 4 31.33 7.55 1.64
C ASN A 4 30.41 7.89 2.82
N LYS A 5 30.31 9.17 3.19
CA LYS A 5 29.50 9.63 4.33
C LYS A 5 28.00 9.52 4.06
N GLN A 6 27.58 9.91 2.85
CA GLN A 6 26.17 9.80 2.44
C GLN A 6 25.75 8.34 2.26
N ALA A 7 26.63 7.50 1.71
CA ALA A 7 26.38 6.06 1.60
C ALA A 7 26.19 5.41 2.98
N LEU A 8 26.99 5.83 3.97
CA LEU A 8 26.87 5.39 5.37
C LEU A 8 25.57 5.86 6.05
N GLU A 9 25.04 7.03 5.67
CA GLU A 9 23.75 7.52 6.21
C GLU A 9 22.54 6.74 5.68
N ILE A 10 22.65 6.13 4.50
CA ILE A 10 21.59 5.31 3.89
C ILE A 10 21.68 3.86 4.36
N ALA A 11 22.90 3.32 4.45
CA ALA A 11 23.13 1.90 4.74
C ALA A 11 22.54 1.51 6.11
N GLY A 12 21.52 0.66 6.09
CA GLY A 12 20.89 0.13 7.31
C GLY A 12 19.97 1.09 8.05
N ARG A 13 19.74 2.30 7.52
CA ARG A 13 18.74 3.22 8.09
C ARG A 13 17.35 2.62 7.89
N GLN A 14 16.54 2.68 8.94
CA GLN A 14 15.13 2.34 8.92
C GLN A 14 14.32 3.56 9.34
N TYR A 15 13.03 3.55 9.01
CA TYR A 15 12.09 4.57 9.46
C TYR A 15 12.10 4.69 10.99
N ALA A 16 12.09 5.94 11.47
CA ALA A 16 11.86 6.29 12.86
C ALA A 16 10.69 7.30 12.96
N PRO A 17 9.86 7.29 14.02
CA PRO A 17 8.76 8.23 14.17
C PRO A 17 9.13 9.72 14.09
N SER A 18 10.38 10.07 14.40
CA SER A 18 10.89 11.43 14.23
C SER A 18 11.05 11.87 12.77
N ASP A 19 11.09 10.92 11.82
CA ASP A 19 11.28 11.20 10.39
C ASP A 19 10.11 12.00 9.80
N TYR A 20 8.92 11.92 10.39
CA TYR A 20 7.78 12.81 10.06
C TYR A 20 8.05 14.30 10.21
N LYS A 21 9.07 14.66 11.00
CA LYS A 21 9.49 16.05 11.24
C LYS A 21 10.87 16.33 10.66
N SER A 22 11.41 15.42 9.84
CA SER A 22 12.76 15.56 9.30
C SER A 22 12.77 16.53 8.12
N ASP A 23 13.68 17.51 8.17
CA ASP A 23 13.97 18.38 7.02
C ASP A 23 14.93 17.72 6.01
N SER A 24 15.42 16.51 6.30
CA SER A 24 16.30 15.77 5.40
C SER A 24 15.49 15.01 4.34
N PHE A 25 15.98 14.99 3.10
CA PHE A 25 15.35 14.22 2.01
C PHE A 25 15.11 12.75 2.38
N LEU A 26 16.13 12.09 2.95
CA LEU A 26 16.04 10.69 3.32
C LEU A 26 15.01 10.44 4.44
N GLY A 27 14.91 11.34 5.42
CA GLY A 27 13.90 11.24 6.47
C GLY A 27 12.49 11.43 5.90
N ALA A 28 12.28 12.47 5.08
CA ALA A 28 11.01 12.73 4.43
C ALA A 28 10.55 11.53 3.56
N ALA A 29 11.46 10.94 2.77
CA ALA A 29 11.14 9.78 1.94
C ALA A 29 10.80 8.52 2.78
N LEU A 30 11.48 8.31 3.91
CA LEU A 30 11.16 7.20 4.83
C LEU A 30 9.78 7.40 5.48
N ALA A 31 9.44 8.63 5.87
CA ALA A 31 8.15 8.96 6.44
C ALA A 31 7.00 8.79 5.42
N GLU A 32 7.21 9.25 4.18
CA GLU A 32 6.22 9.14 3.10
C GLU A 32 5.92 7.68 2.75
N THR A 33 6.93 6.82 2.63
CA THR A 33 6.68 5.39 2.38
C THR A 33 6.01 4.67 3.56
N HIS A 34 6.30 5.11 4.80
CA HIS A 34 5.61 4.60 5.99
C HIS A 34 4.13 4.98 6.01
N GLU A 35 3.77 6.22 5.61
CA GLU A 35 2.37 6.63 5.43
C GLU A 35 1.69 5.82 4.34
N GLN A 36 2.27 5.72 3.14
CA GLN A 36 1.66 4.97 2.04
C GLN A 36 1.36 3.50 2.41
N VAL A 37 2.27 2.85 3.14
CA VAL A 37 2.04 1.48 3.62
C VAL A 37 0.95 1.42 4.69
N SER A 38 0.92 2.40 5.60
CA SER A 38 -0.09 2.48 6.65
C SER A 38 -1.48 2.76 6.07
N ASP A 39 -1.57 3.66 5.09
CA ASP A 39 -2.80 3.98 4.37
C ASP A 39 -3.30 2.76 3.61
N ALA A 40 -2.45 2.05 2.87
CA ALA A 40 -2.84 0.81 2.20
C ALA A 40 -3.33 -0.27 3.20
N TYR A 41 -2.74 -0.34 4.40
CA TYR A 41 -3.18 -1.27 5.43
C TYR A 41 -4.51 -0.86 6.07
N MET A 42 -4.75 0.45 6.25
CA MET A 42 -5.92 0.97 6.96
C MET A 42 -7.13 1.23 6.07
N GLU A 43 -6.91 1.74 4.87
CA GLU A 43 -7.95 1.92 3.84
C GLU A 43 -8.42 0.57 3.29
N GLY A 44 -7.54 -0.45 3.30
CA GLY A 44 -7.84 -1.74 2.71
C GLY A 44 -7.95 -1.67 1.18
N THR A 45 -8.71 -2.57 0.57
CA THR A 45 -8.88 -2.59 -0.89
C THR A 45 -9.96 -1.60 -1.32
N VAL A 46 -9.63 -0.66 -2.20
CA VAL A 46 -10.62 0.18 -2.88
C VAL A 46 -11.37 -0.68 -3.92
N GLU A 47 -12.60 -1.07 -3.60
CA GLU A 47 -13.49 -1.74 -4.55
C GLU A 47 -14.07 -0.70 -5.53
N ALA A 48 -13.53 -0.67 -6.76
CA ALA A 48 -14.10 0.16 -7.81
C ALA A 48 -15.38 -0.51 -8.36
N ALA A 49 -16.45 0.26 -8.52
CA ALA A 49 -17.69 -0.20 -9.16
C ALA A 49 -18.17 0.83 -10.19
N VAL A 50 -18.80 0.35 -11.26
CA VAL A 50 -19.51 1.20 -12.23
C VAL A 50 -20.96 1.30 -11.78
N ASP A 51 -21.39 2.52 -11.46
CA ASP A 51 -22.77 2.86 -11.15
C ASP A 51 -23.65 2.72 -12.42
N GLN A 52 -24.78 2.01 -12.29
CA GLN A 52 -25.77 1.83 -13.35
C GLN A 52 -27.06 2.55 -12.96
N GLU A 53 -27.46 3.55 -13.78
CA GLU A 53 -28.63 4.43 -13.54
C GLU A 53 -29.95 3.68 -13.25
N ASN A 54 -30.09 2.40 -13.64
CA ASN A 54 -31.25 1.55 -13.34
C ASN A 54 -30.88 0.07 -13.13
N GLY A 55 -29.67 -0.24 -12.65
CA GLY A 55 -29.16 -1.61 -12.49
C GLY A 55 -28.24 -1.76 -11.27
N PRO A 56 -27.95 -2.99 -10.82
CA PRO A 56 -27.02 -3.19 -9.72
C PRO A 56 -25.59 -2.79 -10.14
N ASP A 57 -24.87 -2.16 -9.22
CA ASP A 57 -23.47 -1.77 -9.42
C ASP A 57 -22.64 -2.96 -9.88
N ILE A 58 -21.87 -2.73 -10.96
CA ILE A 58 -20.98 -3.75 -11.51
C ILE A 58 -19.61 -3.57 -10.86
N PRO A 59 -19.14 -4.50 -10.00
CA PRO A 59 -17.81 -4.41 -9.45
C PRO A 59 -16.79 -4.54 -10.59
N LEU A 60 -15.85 -3.59 -10.66
CA LEU A 60 -14.70 -3.65 -11.53
C LEU A 60 -13.70 -4.63 -10.91
N SER A 61 -13.98 -5.91 -11.06
CA SER A 61 -13.08 -6.95 -10.57
C SER A 61 -11.75 -6.87 -11.33
N GLY A 62 -10.70 -6.36 -10.68
CA GLY A 62 -9.38 -6.98 -10.85
C GLY A 62 -9.56 -8.46 -10.53
N GLN A 63 -9.30 -9.34 -11.50
CA GLN A 63 -9.59 -10.76 -11.42
C GLN A 63 -8.94 -11.40 -10.17
N SER A 64 -9.72 -11.65 -9.12
CA SER A 64 -9.36 -12.63 -8.08
C SER A 64 -10.57 -13.05 -7.24
N LYS A 65 -11.69 -13.39 -7.89
CA LYS A 65 -12.64 -14.32 -7.25
C LYS A 65 -12.36 -15.72 -7.78
N ALA A 66 -11.41 -16.40 -7.14
CA ALA A 66 -11.45 -17.85 -7.11
C ALA A 66 -12.80 -18.25 -6.48
N PRO A 67 -13.61 -19.12 -7.13
CA PRO A 67 -14.91 -19.50 -6.57
C PRO A 67 -14.69 -20.28 -5.27
N LYS A 68 -15.21 -19.75 -4.15
CA LYS A 68 -15.23 -20.41 -2.83
C LYS A 68 -16.37 -21.43 -2.65
N ASP A 69 -17.16 -21.70 -3.70
CA ASP A 69 -18.38 -22.52 -3.57
C ASP A 69 -18.29 -23.88 -4.28
N ALA A 70 -17.09 -24.38 -4.61
CA ALA A 70 -16.92 -25.70 -5.23
C ALA A 70 -16.69 -26.85 -4.22
N GLU A 71 -17.06 -26.68 -2.95
CA GLU A 71 -16.98 -27.73 -1.93
C GLU A 71 -18.36 -28.01 -1.31
N ASN A 72 -19.39 -28.25 -2.14
CA ASN A 72 -20.49 -29.13 -1.74
C ASN A 72 -21.33 -29.60 -2.95
N ALA A 73 -20.76 -30.41 -3.83
CA ALA A 73 -21.55 -31.14 -4.83
C ALA A 73 -20.78 -32.34 -5.39
N LYS A 74 -20.38 -33.28 -4.52
CA LYS A 74 -20.25 -34.69 -4.90
C LYS A 74 -20.64 -35.55 -3.71
N GLU A 75 -21.88 -36.03 -3.80
CA GLU A 75 -22.34 -37.31 -3.28
C GLU A 75 -21.38 -38.45 -3.67
#